data_AF-A0A9E3DQZ9-F1
#
_entry.id   AF-A0A9E3DQZ9-F1
#
_cell.length_a   1.000
_cell.length_b   1.000
_cell.length_c   1.000
_cell.angle_alpha   90.00
_cell.angle_beta   90.00
_cell.angle_gamma   90.00
#
_symmetry.space_group_name_H-M   'P 1'
#
loop_
_entity.id
_entity.type
_entity.pdbx_description
1 polymer ?
#
loop_
_entity_poly.entity_id
_entity_poly.type
_entity_poly.pdbx_seq_one_letter_code
_entity_poly.pdbx_strand_id
1 'polypeptide(L)'
;WLAGELAGRPSLGPNSLRRSESALRAAVALTPDITLASQALGAVHAYVLGSVATQQAARRAERRSGLTEEQWQRSVGPYISEVIAAGKHPMLARRVLEAEEPDPNAEFAFGLDCMLDGLAARLGR
;
A
#
# COMPACT_ATOMS: atom_id res chain seq x y z
N TRP A 1 -8.45 11.07 -5.99
CA TRP A 1 -8.27 12.10 -7.03
C TRP A 1 -6.83 12.60 -7.01
N LEU A 2 -6.31 13.09 -5.88
CA LEU A 2 -4.93 13.59 -5.75
C LEU A 2 -3.82 12.55 -6.02
N ALA A 3 -4.02 11.28 -5.65
CA ALA A 3 -3.01 10.23 -5.86
C ALA A 3 -2.63 10.01 -7.33
N GLY A 4 -3.58 10.20 -8.27
CA GLY A 4 -3.30 10.12 -9.71
C GLY A 4 -2.60 11.36 -10.26
N GLU A 5 -2.89 12.53 -9.71
CA GLU A 5 -2.26 13.81 -10.08
C GLU A 5 -0.79 13.89 -9.63
N LEU A 6 -0.43 13.19 -8.55
CA LEU A 6 0.94 13.12 -8.04
C LEU A 6 1.87 12.20 -8.86
N ALA A 7 1.32 11.39 -9.77
CA ALA A 7 2.09 10.54 -10.67
C ALA A 7 2.58 11.28 -11.94
N GLY A 8 2.22 12.55 -12.10
CA GLY A 8 2.64 13.42 -13.21
C GLY A 8 3.98 14.14 -12.98
N ARG A 9 4.23 15.22 -13.73
CA ARG A 9 5.44 16.03 -13.58
C ARG A 9 5.49 16.68 -12.18
N PRO A 10 6.66 16.74 -11.53
CA PRO A 10 6.78 17.37 -10.22
C PRO A 10 6.35 18.83 -10.28
N SER A 11 5.43 19.21 -9.39
CA SER A 11 5.11 20.63 -9.16
C SER A 11 6.37 21.33 -8.65
N LEU A 12 6.77 22.41 -9.30
CA LEU A 12 7.93 23.24 -8.90
C LEU A 12 7.51 24.44 -8.03
N GLY A 13 6.31 24.40 -7.46
CA GLY A 13 5.86 25.42 -6.52
C GLY A 13 6.64 25.37 -5.19
N PRO A 14 6.68 26.48 -4.43
CA PRO A 14 7.53 26.62 -3.24
C PRO A 14 7.26 25.57 -2.15
N ASN A 15 6.00 25.14 -1.99
CA ASN A 15 5.65 24.08 -1.02
C ASN A 15 6.14 22.70 -1.47
N SER A 16 6.10 22.41 -2.77
CA SER A 16 6.56 21.13 -3.32
C SER A 16 8.08 21.03 -3.24
N LEU A 17 8.80 22.11 -3.54
CA LEU A 17 10.25 22.19 -3.37
C LEU A 17 10.65 22.00 -1.91
N ARG A 18 9.99 22.69 -0.96
CA ARG A 18 10.26 22.53 0.48
C ARG A 18 10.05 21.08 0.95
N ARG A 19 8.97 20.44 0.51
CA ARG A 19 8.70 19.03 0.83
C ARG A 19 9.78 18.11 0.25
N SER A 20 10.17 18.34 -1.00
CA SER A 20 11.18 17.52 -1.69
C SER A 20 12.54 17.65 -1.01
N GLU A 21 12.95 18.86 -0.64
CA GLU A 21 14.18 19.13 0.12
C GLU A 21 14.17 18.41 1.48
N SER A 22 13.08 18.51 2.25
CA SER A 22 12.96 17.80 3.53
C SER A 22 13.02 16.28 3.37
N ALA A 23 12.38 15.73 2.34
CA ALA A 23 12.40 14.30 2.06
C ALA A 23 13.79 13.82 1.65
N LEU A 24 14.47 14.57 0.77
CA LEU A 24 15.85 14.27 0.36
C LEU A 24 16.80 14.34 1.54
N ARG A 25 16.68 15.34 2.42
CA ARG A 25 17.46 15.45 3.66
C ARG A 25 17.32 14.24 4.57
N ALA A 26 16.11 13.70 4.70
CA ALA A 26 15.89 12.47 5.45
C ALA A 26 16.51 11.25 4.75
N ALA A 27 16.36 11.15 3.43
CA ALA A 27 16.87 10.02 2.65
C ALA A 27 18.40 9.97 2.59
N VAL A 28 19.09 11.11 2.56
CA VAL A 28 20.57 11.13 2.57
C VAL A 28 21.18 10.65 3.90
N ALA A 29 20.38 10.58 4.97
CA ALA A 29 20.80 9.92 6.21
C ALA A 29 20.91 8.39 6.05
N LEU A 30 20.21 7.79 5.07
CA LEU A 30 20.31 6.37 4.73
C LEU A 30 21.47 6.08 3.77
N THR A 31 21.84 7.04 2.91
CA THR A 31 22.96 6.90 1.97
C THR A 31 23.42 8.28 1.45
N PRO A 32 24.72 8.55 1.31
CA PRO A 32 25.20 9.81 0.73
C PRO A 32 24.98 9.90 -0.79
N ASP A 33 24.69 8.78 -1.47
CA ASP A 33 24.41 8.78 -2.91
C ASP A 33 22.99 9.33 -3.17
N ILE A 34 22.93 10.53 -3.76
CA ILE A 34 21.67 11.23 -4.05
C ILE A 34 20.76 10.45 -5.01
N THR A 35 21.33 9.63 -5.88
CA THR A 35 20.58 8.79 -6.82
C THR A 35 19.89 7.67 -6.06
N LEU A 36 20.61 6.98 -5.17
CA LEU A 36 20.04 5.94 -4.33
C LEU A 36 19.02 6.49 -3.32
N ALA A 37 19.30 7.65 -2.72
CA ALA A 37 18.36 8.36 -1.85
C ALA A 37 17.05 8.71 -2.58
N SER A 38 17.14 9.19 -3.82
CA SER A 38 15.97 9.50 -4.65
C SER A 38 15.17 8.25 -5.02
N GLN A 39 15.84 7.13 -5.33
CA GLN A 39 15.18 5.85 -5.60
C GLN A 39 14.45 5.31 -4.36
N ALA A 40 15.07 5.42 -3.18
CA ALA A 40 14.45 5.03 -1.91
C ALA A 40 13.17 5.83 -1.62
N LEU A 41 13.21 7.15 -1.81
CA LEU A 41 12.02 8.01 -1.70
C LEU A 41 10.93 7.62 -2.69
N GLY A 42 11.30 7.29 -3.94
CA GLY A 42 10.36 6.81 -4.94
C GLY A 42 9.65 5.53 -4.52
N ALA A 43 10.38 4.57 -3.95
CA ALA A 43 9.82 3.31 -3.45
C ALA A 43 8.81 3.54 -2.31
N VAL A 44 9.19 4.35 -1.31
CA VAL A 44 8.29 4.70 -0.19
C VAL A 44 7.04 5.41 -0.70
N HIS A 45 7.19 6.36 -1.62
CA HIS A 45 6.05 7.08 -2.17
C HIS A 45 5.10 6.16 -2.95
N ALA A 46 5.64 5.23 -3.74
CA ALA A 46 4.84 4.23 -4.44
C ALA A 46 4.04 3.34 -3.48
N TYR A 47 4.64 2.91 -2.37
CA TYR A 47 3.94 2.15 -1.34
C TYR A 47 2.78 2.93 -0.71
N VAL A 48 3.04 4.17 -0.30
CA VAL A 48 2.03 5.04 0.31
C VAL A 48 0.86 5.28 -0.65
N LEU A 49 1.16 5.59 -1.93
CA LEU A 49 0.13 5.77 -2.95
C LEU A 49 -0.66 4.49 -3.20
N GLY A 50 0.01 3.34 -3.26
CA GLY A 50 -0.62 2.03 -3.44
C GLY A 50 -1.59 1.69 -2.32
N SER A 51 -1.16 1.83 -1.06
CA SER A 51 -2.02 1.59 0.11
C SER A 51 -3.26 2.49 0.12
N VAL A 52 -3.07 3.80 -0.10
CA VAL A 52 -4.18 4.75 -0.16
C VAL A 52 -5.12 4.47 -1.34
N ALA A 53 -4.59 4.04 -2.49
CA ALA A 53 -5.38 3.69 -3.65
C ALA A 53 -6.29 2.48 -3.38
N THR A 54 -5.77 1.44 -2.71
CA THR A 54 -6.55 0.26 -2.29
C THR A 54 -7.70 0.64 -1.37
N GLN A 55 -7.44 1.45 -0.33
CA GLN A 55 -8.49 1.92 0.58
C GLN A 55 -9.55 2.76 -0.14
N GLN A 56 -9.14 3.61 -1.09
CA GLN A 56 -10.10 4.38 -1.91
C GLN A 56 -10.91 3.48 -2.84
N ALA A 57 -10.32 2.41 -3.38
CA ALA A 57 -11.00 1.46 -4.25
C ALA A 57 -12.08 0.69 -3.49
N ALA A 58 -11.81 0.22 -2.28
CA ALA A 58 -12.79 -0.42 -1.41
C ALA A 58 -14.00 0.48 -1.16
N ARG A 59 -13.77 1.71 -0.70
CA ARG A 59 -14.86 2.70 -0.50
C ARG A 59 -15.64 3.03 -1.77
N ARG A 60 -15.00 2.97 -2.95
CA ARG A 60 -15.69 3.17 -4.24
C ARG A 60 -16.53 1.95 -4.61
N ALA A 61 -16.08 0.75 -4.30
CA ALA A 61 -16.83 -0.48 -4.54
C ALA A 61 -18.11 -0.51 -3.71
N GLU A 62 -18.02 -0.15 -2.42
CA GLU A 62 -19.21 -0.02 -1.55
C GLU A 62 -20.22 0.99 -2.09
N ARG A 63 -19.77 2.21 -2.44
CA ARG A 63 -20.68 3.24 -2.99
C ARG A 63 -21.37 2.83 -4.29
N ARG A 64 -20.70 2.04 -5.13
CA ARG A 64 -21.23 1.64 -6.44
C ARG A 64 -22.15 0.42 -6.34
N SER A 65 -21.83 -0.53 -5.46
CA SER A 65 -22.64 -1.73 -5.25
C SER A 65 -23.79 -1.51 -4.27
N GLY A 66 -23.66 -0.52 -3.39
CA GLY A 66 -24.56 -0.31 -2.25
C GLY A 66 -24.35 -1.31 -1.10
N LEU A 67 -23.35 -2.19 -1.21
CA LEU A 67 -23.04 -3.20 -0.21
C LEU A 67 -21.91 -2.73 0.68
N THR A 68 -22.05 -2.90 2.00
CA THR A 68 -20.90 -2.85 2.91
C THR A 68 -19.98 -4.04 2.65
N GLU A 69 -18.74 -3.98 3.15
CA GLU A 69 -17.80 -5.11 3.08
C GLU A 69 -18.44 -6.41 3.61
N GLU A 70 -19.09 -6.40 4.78
CA GLU A 70 -19.70 -7.62 5.35
C GLU A 70 -20.89 -8.12 4.54
N GLN A 71 -21.62 -7.23 3.86
CA GLN A 71 -22.72 -7.61 2.98
C GLN A 71 -22.18 -8.24 1.69
N TRP A 72 -21.11 -7.66 1.14
CA TRP A 72 -20.42 -8.22 -0.01
C TRP A 72 -19.84 -9.60 0.33
N GLN A 73 -19.13 -9.76 1.44
CA GLN A 73 -18.59 -11.04 1.93
C GLN A 73 -19.69 -12.11 2.07
N ARG A 74 -20.83 -11.75 2.68
CA ARG A 74 -22.00 -12.66 2.76
C ARG A 74 -22.55 -13.04 1.39
N SER A 75 -22.59 -12.10 0.44
CA SER A 75 -23.08 -12.38 -0.92
C SER A 75 -22.19 -13.34 -1.70
N VAL A 76 -20.86 -13.31 -1.48
CA VAL A 76 -19.88 -14.16 -2.19
C VAL A 76 -19.52 -15.44 -1.45
N GLY A 77 -19.88 -15.55 -0.16
CA GLY A 77 -19.56 -16.68 0.71
C GLY A 77 -19.90 -18.07 0.16
N PRO A 78 -21.09 -18.30 -0.44
CA PRO A 78 -21.42 -19.60 -1.04
C PRO A 78 -20.45 -20.00 -2.17
N TYR A 79 -20.13 -19.06 -3.07
CA TYR A 79 -19.19 -19.30 -4.15
C TYR A 79 -17.78 -19.59 -3.63
N ILE A 80 -17.29 -18.83 -2.65
CA ILE A 80 -15.98 -19.06 -2.03
C ILE A 80 -15.93 -20.44 -1.35
N SER A 81 -17.03 -20.88 -0.72
CA SER A 81 -17.13 -22.21 -0.12
C SER A 81 -16.98 -23.33 -1.17
N GLU A 82 -17.61 -23.19 -2.34
CA GLU A 82 -17.44 -24.14 -3.46
C GLU A 82 -16.00 -24.17 -3.98
N VAL A 83 -15.38 -23.00 -4.13
CA VAL A 83 -13.97 -22.87 -4.59
C VAL A 83 -13.01 -23.55 -3.60
N ILE A 84 -13.24 -23.40 -2.30
CA ILE A 84 -12.46 -24.06 -1.25
C ILE A 84 -12.68 -25.57 -1.28
N ALA A 85 -13.94 -26.02 -1.36
CA ALA A 85 -14.31 -27.44 -1.38
C ALA A 85 -13.71 -28.19 -2.58
N ALA A 86 -13.52 -27.51 -3.72
CA ALA A 86 -12.87 -28.10 -4.89
C ALA A 86 -11.38 -28.47 -4.68
N GLY A 87 -10.76 -28.02 -3.58
CA GLY A 87 -9.41 -28.42 -3.18
C GLY A 87 -8.26 -27.87 -4.03
N LYS A 88 -8.55 -27.01 -5.02
CA LYS A 88 -7.54 -26.48 -5.97
C LYS A 88 -6.74 -25.29 -5.44
N HIS A 89 -7.18 -24.67 -4.34
CA HIS A 89 -6.59 -23.43 -3.80
C HIS A 89 -6.32 -23.52 -2.28
N PRO A 90 -5.41 -24.41 -1.84
CA PRO A 90 -5.19 -24.67 -0.41
C PRO A 90 -4.74 -23.43 0.38
N MET A 91 -3.92 -22.55 -0.21
CA MET A 91 -3.50 -21.31 0.46
C MET A 91 -4.61 -20.27 0.56
N LEU A 92 -5.51 -20.22 -0.42
CA LEU A 92 -6.69 -19.35 -0.36
C LEU A 92 -7.65 -19.85 0.72
N ALA A 93 -7.90 -21.17 0.76
CA ALA A 93 -8.69 -21.79 1.81
C ALA A 93 -8.13 -21.46 3.19
N ARG A 94 -6.81 -21.59 3.37
CA ARG A 94 -6.13 -21.20 4.60
C ARG A 94 -6.33 -19.72 4.95
N ARG A 95 -6.17 -18.82 3.97
CA ARG A 95 -6.38 -17.37 4.17
C ARG A 95 -7.81 -17.03 4.57
N VAL A 96 -8.81 -17.73 4.05
CA VAL A 96 -10.23 -17.50 4.38
C VAL A 96 -10.59 -18.07 5.75
N LEU A 97 -10.01 -19.22 6.12
CA LEU A 97 -10.36 -19.93 7.35
C LEU A 97 -9.56 -19.48 8.58
N GLU A 98 -8.29 -19.11 8.41
CA GLU A 98 -7.36 -18.90 9.52
C GLU A 98 -6.94 -17.45 9.71
N ALA A 99 -7.02 -16.60 8.68
CA ALA A 99 -6.47 -15.27 8.78
C ALA A 99 -7.48 -14.27 9.35
N GLU A 100 -6.97 -13.44 10.25
CA GLU A 100 -7.69 -12.27 10.76
C GLU A 100 -7.60 -11.12 9.75
N GLU A 101 -8.62 -10.27 9.73
CA GLU A 101 -8.59 -9.02 8.98
C GLU A 101 -8.00 -7.92 9.87
N PRO A 102 -6.77 -7.45 9.59
CA PRO A 102 -6.14 -6.41 10.39
C PRO A 102 -6.81 -5.05 10.16
N ASP A 103 -6.70 -4.16 11.15
CA ASP A 103 -7.04 -2.75 10.96
C ASP A 103 -6.24 -2.17 9.77
N PRO A 104 -6.86 -1.42 8.84
CA PRO A 104 -6.17 -0.88 7.68
C PRO A 104 -4.95 0.01 8.00
N ASN A 105 -4.92 0.66 9.17
CA ASN A 105 -3.74 1.44 9.58
C ASN A 105 -2.62 0.53 10.07
N ALA A 106 -2.95 -0.56 10.77
CA ALA A 106 -1.97 -1.56 11.19
C ALA A 106 -1.33 -2.25 9.98
N GLU A 107 -2.12 -2.61 8.96
CA GLU A 107 -1.60 -3.18 7.71
C GLU A 107 -0.67 -2.21 6.96
N PHE A 108 -1.04 -0.93 6.91
CA PHE A 108 -0.19 0.12 6.34
C PHE A 108 1.12 0.30 7.12
N ALA A 109 1.06 0.36 8.45
CA ALA A 109 2.24 0.51 9.28
C ALA A 109 3.20 -0.67 9.10
N PHE A 110 2.68 -1.90 9.15
CA PHE A 110 3.47 -3.12 8.97
C PHE A 110 4.22 -3.13 7.64
N GLY A 111 3.55 -2.83 6.52
CA GLY A 111 4.21 -2.82 5.22
C GLY A 111 5.19 -1.65 5.04
N LEU A 112 4.91 -0.49 5.65
CA LEU A 112 5.85 0.63 5.66
C LEU A 112 7.12 0.27 6.44
N ASP A 113 6.99 -0.33 7.62
CA ASP A 113 8.12 -0.77 8.43
C ASP A 113 8.97 -1.79 7.68
N CYS A 114 8.35 -2.81 7.07
CA CYS A 114 9.05 -3.79 6.24
C CYS A 114 9.83 -3.14 5.09
N MET A 115 9.25 -2.12 4.46
CA MET A 115 9.89 -1.40 3.36
C MET A 115 11.08 -0.57 3.85
N LEU A 116 10.93 0.17 4.95
CA LEU A 116 11.99 0.99 5.53
C LEU A 116 13.14 0.11 6.05
N ASP A 117 12.83 -1.01 6.70
CA ASP A 117 13.82 -1.99 7.15
C ASP A 117 14.61 -2.58 5.96
N GLY A 118 13.90 -2.94 4.88
CA GLY A 118 14.52 -3.44 3.65
C GLY A 118 15.44 -2.41 2.98
N LEU A 119 15.04 -1.13 2.97
CA LEU A 119 15.87 -0.04 2.46
C LEU A 119 17.11 0.17 3.34
N ALA A 120 16.94 0.20 4.66
CA ALA A 120 18.03 0.34 5.61
C ALA A 120 19.05 -0.80 5.48
N ALA A 121 18.58 -2.05 5.38
CA ALA A 121 19.45 -3.23 5.22
C ALA A 121 20.22 -3.26 3.88
N ARG A 122 19.68 -2.62 2.83
CA ARG A 122 20.29 -2.57 1.50
C ARG A 122 21.24 -1.39 1.32
N LEU A 123 20.93 -0.24 1.93
CA LEU A 123 21.68 1.01 1.77
C LEU A 123 22.68 1.27 2.90
N GLY A 124 22.52 0.65 4.07
CA GLY A 124 23.45 0.74 5.20
C GLY A 124 24.72 -0.11 5.05
N ARG A 125 25.01 -0.62 3.85
CA ARG A 125 26.26 -1.31 3.49
C ARG A 125 27.14 -0.39 2.65
#